data_AF-A0A147BKP6-F1
#
_entry.id   AF-A0A147BKP6-F1
#
_cell.length_a   1.000
_cell.length_b   1.000
_cell.length_c   1.000
_cell.angle_alpha   90.00
_cell.angle_beta   90.00
_cell.angle_gamma   90.00
#
_symmetry.space_group_name_H-M   'P 1'
#
loop_
_entity.id
_entity.type
_entity.pdbx_description
1 polymer ?
#
loop_
_entity_poly.entity_id
_entity_poly.type
_entity_poly.pdbx_seq_one_letter_code
_entity_poly.pdbx_strand_id
1 'polypeptide(L)'
;NFQHTTSSPWFPRSNGLAEKGVQIAKRILKKTTEGEEDFWLGVLNYRTTPLEDDRTPGELLMGRRLRSRVPEFSRTPGAQVRKHRKNDGGCCLHALRPGDIVRVASPTGWIVKAKVLRQVAPRSYDVISEDNRVFRRNRQHLKQ
;
A
#
# COMPACT_ATOMS: atom_id res chain seq x y z
N ASN A 1 -18.39 12.83 8.62
CA ASN A 1 -18.66 11.38 8.79
C ASN A 1 -17.52 10.61 8.14
N PHE A 2 -16.78 9.77 8.87
CA PHE A 2 -15.60 9.07 8.35
C PHE A 2 -15.98 7.69 7.83
N GLN A 3 -15.53 7.32 6.62
CA GLN A 3 -15.72 5.99 6.07
C GLN A 3 -14.51 5.11 6.40
N HIS A 4 -14.67 4.20 7.35
CA HIS A 4 -13.63 3.23 7.69
C HIS A 4 -13.61 2.09 6.67
N THR A 5 -12.49 1.95 5.96
CA THR A 5 -12.28 0.86 4.99
C THR A 5 -11.20 -0.08 5.50
N THR A 6 -11.54 -1.37 5.63
CA THR A 6 -10.60 -2.41 6.06
C THR A 6 -10.05 -3.20 4.87
N SER A 7 -8.81 -3.65 4.96
CA SER A 7 -8.21 -4.59 4.00
C SER A 7 -8.59 -6.04 4.32
N SER A 8 -8.37 -6.94 3.36
CA SER A 8 -8.49 -8.38 3.65
C SER A 8 -7.46 -8.80 4.72
N PRO A 9 -7.85 -9.65 5.68
CA PRO A 9 -6.92 -10.25 6.63
C PRO A 9 -5.73 -10.91 5.93
N TRP A 10 -4.55 -10.82 6.55
CA TRP A 10 -3.30 -11.44 6.09
C TRP A 10 -2.83 -10.97 4.71
N PHE A 11 -3.23 -9.77 4.27
CA PHE A 11 -2.88 -9.23 2.97
C PHE A 11 -2.29 -7.80 3.08
N PRO A 12 -1.06 -7.67 3.62
CA PRO A 12 -0.40 -6.38 3.89
C PRO A 12 -0.23 -5.52 2.63
N ARG A 13 -0.09 -6.16 1.46
CA ARG A 13 0.06 -5.47 0.16
C ARG A 13 -1.05 -4.46 -0.14
N SER A 14 -2.26 -4.64 0.40
CA SER A 14 -3.34 -3.64 0.26
C SER A 14 -3.04 -2.30 0.94
N ASN A 15 -2.22 -2.31 2.00
CA ASN A 15 -1.83 -1.13 2.76
C ASN A 15 -0.37 -0.71 2.50
N GLY A 16 0.19 -1.10 1.35
CA GLY A 16 1.62 -0.96 1.06
C GLY A 16 2.14 0.48 1.11
N LEU A 17 1.31 1.49 0.81
CA LEU A 17 1.71 2.90 0.92
C LEU A 17 1.93 3.31 2.39
N ALA A 18 1.04 2.92 3.30
CA ALA A 18 1.21 3.20 4.72
C ALA A 18 2.43 2.46 5.28
N GLU A 19 2.63 1.19 4.90
CA GLU A 19 3.81 0.42 5.30
C GLU A 19 5.11 1.07 4.83
N LYS A 20 5.14 1.59 3.58
CA LYS A 20 6.28 2.36 3.09
C LYS A 20 6.49 3.66 3.86
N GLY A 21 5.41 4.35 4.23
CA GLY A 21 5.48 5.52 5.12
C GLY A 21 6.14 5.19 6.47
N VAL A 22 5.74 4.08 7.10
CA VAL A 22 6.36 3.61 8.35
C VAL A 22 7.84 3.28 8.15
N GLN A 23 8.19 2.60 7.04
CA GLN A 23 9.58 2.29 6.71
C GLN A 23 10.44 3.56 6.58
N ILE A 24 9.91 4.60 5.93
CA ILE A 24 10.58 5.89 5.76
C ILE A 24 10.76 6.57 7.11
N ALA A 25 9.71 6.65 7.94
CA ALA A 25 9.77 7.25 9.26
C ALA A 25 10.83 6.58 10.15
N LYS A 26 10.87 5.24 10.17
CA LYS A 26 11.89 4.46 10.89
C LYS A 26 13.31 4.76 10.39
N ARG A 27 13.48 4.91 9.07
CA ARG A 27 14.78 5.23 8.49
C ARG A 27 15.24 6.64 8.86
N ILE A 28 14.33 7.61 8.88
CA ILE A 28 14.63 8.98 9.33
C ILE A 28 15.10 8.95 10.78
N LEU A 29 14.31 8.33 11.67
CA LEU A 29 14.67 8.17 13.09
C LEU A 29 16.06 7.54 13.26
N LYS A 30 16.31 6.41 12.58
CA LYS A 30 17.60 5.72 12.67
C LYS A 30 18.77 6.63 12.28
N LYS A 31 18.67 7.33 11.14
CA LYS A 31 19.73 8.22 10.66
C LYS A 31 19.97 9.41 11.59
N THR A 32 18.90 10.03 12.11
CA THR A 32 19.02 11.19 12.99
C THR A 32 19.59 10.80 14.36
N THR A 33 19.26 9.61 14.86
CA THR A 33 19.87 9.08 16.09
C THR A 33 21.34 8.73 15.89
N GLU A 34 21.72 8.10 14.77
CA GLU A 34 23.12 7.75 14.47
C GLU A 34 24.00 8.98 14.22
N GLY A 35 23.43 10.04 13.65
CA GLY A 35 24.14 11.29 13.35
C GLY A 35 24.01 12.39 14.42
N GLU A 36 23.35 12.12 15.56
CA GLU A 36 23.04 13.11 16.59
C GLU A 36 22.36 14.39 16.04
N GLU A 37 21.51 14.22 15.03
CA GLU A 37 20.76 15.31 14.38
C GLU A 37 19.32 15.44 14.90
N ASP A 38 18.71 16.60 14.71
CA ASP A 38 17.30 16.81 15.03
C ASP A 38 16.37 16.00 14.11
N PHE A 39 15.47 15.22 14.71
CA PHE A 39 14.46 14.44 14.00
C PHE A 39 13.59 15.29 13.07
N TRP A 40 13.17 16.49 13.53
CA TRP A 40 12.28 17.35 12.74
C TRP A 40 12.96 17.89 11.49
N LEU A 41 14.27 18.12 11.57
CA LEU A 41 15.08 18.44 10.40
C LEU A 41 15.12 17.28 9.41
N GLY A 42 15.26 16.04 9.87
CA GLY A 42 15.17 14.85 9.02
C GLY A 42 13.82 14.73 8.30
N VAL A 43 12.71 15.04 8.99
CA VAL A 43 11.37 15.08 8.40
C VAL A 43 11.25 16.22 7.38
N LEU A 44 11.79 17.40 7.66
CA LEU A 44 11.82 18.51 6.70
C LEU A 44 12.58 18.12 5.44
N ASN A 45 13.77 17.51 5.59
CA ASN A 45 14.58 17.05 4.47
C ASN A 45 13.80 16.06 3.60
N TYR A 46 13.08 15.09 4.20
CA TYR A 46 12.23 14.18 3.44
C TYR A 46 11.14 14.92 2.66
N ARG A 47 10.49 15.92 3.27
CA ARG A 47 9.44 16.72 2.62
C ARG A 47 9.95 17.60 1.49
N THR A 48 11.22 18.00 1.51
CA THR A 48 11.86 18.85 0.48
C THR A 48 12.73 18.06 -0.50
N THR A 49 12.84 16.75 -0.35
CA THR A 49 13.61 15.91 -1.30
C THR A 49 12.80 15.78 -2.59
N PRO A 50 13.36 16.15 -3.77
CA PRO A 50 12.67 15.98 -5.03
C PRO A 50 12.46 14.49 -5.33
N LEU A 51 11.27 14.14 -5.85
CA LEU A 51 11.01 12.84 -6.45
C LEU A 51 11.56 12.80 -7.88
N GLU A 52 11.39 11.66 -8.55
CA GLU A 52 11.76 11.49 -9.96
C GLU A 52 11.13 12.54 -10.88
N ASP A 53 9.95 13.07 -10.52
CA ASP A 53 9.24 14.12 -11.25
C ASP A 53 9.58 15.56 -10.80
N ASP A 54 10.70 15.72 -10.09
CA ASP A 54 11.20 16.94 -9.44
C ASP A 54 10.24 17.64 -8.47
N ARG A 55 9.08 17.03 -8.18
CA ARG A 55 8.15 17.52 -7.16
C ARG A 55 8.54 16.96 -5.80
N THR A 56 8.43 17.78 -4.78
CA THR A 56 8.70 17.38 -3.40
C THR A 56 7.43 16.88 -2.71
N PRO A 57 7.50 15.98 -1.71
CA PRO A 57 6.32 15.54 -0.96
C PRO A 57 5.58 16.69 -0.27
N GLY A 58 6.31 17.72 0.19
CA GLY A 58 5.74 18.93 0.77
C GLY A 58 4.94 19.74 -0.23
N GLU A 59 5.43 19.90 -1.46
CA GLU A 59 4.70 20.57 -2.54
C GLU A 59 3.43 19.82 -2.93
N LEU A 60 3.50 18.48 -3.04
CA LEU A 60 2.33 17.67 -3.38
C LEU A 60 1.21 17.79 -2.34
N LEU A 61 1.58 17.96 -1.06
CA LEU A 61 0.61 18.08 0.03
C LEU A 61 0.09 19.51 0.21
N MET A 62 0.98 20.52 0.12
CA MET A 62 0.67 21.92 0.48
C MET A 62 0.48 22.85 -0.72
N GLY A 63 0.74 22.39 -1.94
CA GLY A 63 0.65 23.21 -3.16
C GLY A 63 1.73 24.30 -3.28
N ARG A 64 2.75 24.28 -2.41
CA ARG A 64 3.85 25.27 -2.39
C ARG A 64 5.16 24.61 -1.97
N ARG A 65 6.29 25.20 -2.38
CA ARG A 65 7.62 24.75 -1.97
C ARG A 65 7.91 25.17 -0.52
N LEU A 66 8.40 24.22 0.27
CA LEU A 66 8.82 24.49 1.65
C LEU A 66 10.22 25.09 1.67
N ARG A 67 10.48 26.00 2.60
CA ARG A 67 11.82 26.56 2.79
C ARG A 67 12.73 25.48 3.39
N SER A 68 13.83 25.18 2.71
CA SER A 68 14.83 24.20 3.15
C SER A 68 16.16 24.87 3.50
N ARG A 69 17.12 24.11 4.04
CA ARG A 69 18.49 24.59 4.30
C ARG A 69 19.37 24.59 3.05
N VAL A 70 18.97 23.89 2.01
CA VAL A 70 19.70 23.83 0.74
C VAL A 70 19.21 24.98 -0.12
N PRO A 71 20.10 25.88 -0.59
CA PRO A 71 19.70 26.93 -1.51
C PRO A 71 19.26 26.29 -2.82
N GLU A 72 18.11 26.73 -3.31
CA GLU A 72 17.47 26.16 -4.48
C GLU A 72 17.46 27.19 -5.60
N PHE A 73 18.25 26.92 -6.64
CA PHE A 73 18.50 27.87 -7.73
C PHE A 73 17.65 27.60 -8.98
N SER A 74 16.99 26.44 -9.07
CA SER A 74 16.19 26.05 -10.23
C SER A 74 14.70 26.33 -10.01
N ARG A 75 14.14 27.18 -10.87
CA ARG A 75 12.72 27.56 -10.91
C ARG A 75 11.90 26.78 -11.94
N THR A 76 12.54 25.88 -12.68
CA THR A 76 11.89 25.10 -13.74
C THR A 76 11.19 23.89 -13.13
N PRO A 77 9.87 23.72 -13.36
CA PRO A 77 9.20 22.49 -13.01
C PRO A 77 9.86 21.33 -13.75
N GLY A 78 10.09 20.22 -13.06
CA GLY A 78 10.61 19.00 -13.67
C GLY A 78 9.73 18.50 -14.80
N ALA A 79 10.33 17.74 -15.70
CA ALA A 79 9.58 17.05 -16.72
C ALA A 79 8.53 16.13 -16.06
N GLN A 80 7.35 16.01 -16.66
CA GLN A 80 6.36 15.05 -16.18
C GLN A 80 6.91 13.63 -16.31
N VAL A 81 7.37 13.05 -15.21
CA VAL A 81 7.83 11.66 -15.21
C VAL A 81 6.63 10.72 -15.21
N ARG A 82 6.57 9.88 -16.25
CA ARG A 82 5.64 8.75 -16.30
C ARG A 82 6.12 7.71 -15.30
N LYS A 83 5.38 7.54 -14.20
CA LYS A 83 5.66 6.45 -13.25
C LYS A 83 5.64 5.14 -14.02
N HIS A 84 6.72 4.37 -13.90
CA HIS A 84 6.80 3.03 -14.47
C HIS A 84 5.59 2.22 -13.96
N ARG A 85 4.65 1.96 -14.87
CA ARG A 85 3.57 1.02 -14.60
C ARG A 85 4.25 -0.34 -14.49
N LYS A 86 4.20 -0.95 -13.29
CA LYS A 86 4.62 -2.33 -13.16
C LYS A 86 3.81 -3.14 -14.16
N ASN A 87 4.50 -3.84 -15.06
CA ASN A 87 3.87 -4.83 -15.90
C ASN A 87 3.27 -5.89 -14.98
N ASP A 88 1.95 -6.08 -15.08
CA ASP A 88 1.23 -7.19 -14.46
C ASP A 88 1.58 -8.47 -15.23
N GLY A 89 2.86 -8.85 -15.28
CA GLY A 89 3.36 -10.04 -15.99
C GLY A 89 2.98 -11.36 -15.31
N GLY A 90 2.03 -11.34 -14.37
CA GLY A 90 1.48 -12.54 -13.76
C GLY A 90 0.12 -12.86 -14.36
N CYS A 91 -0.17 -14.15 -14.54
CA CYS A 91 -1.51 -14.59 -14.94
C CYS A 91 -2.56 -13.99 -14.01
N CYS A 92 -3.44 -13.17 -14.57
CA CYS A 92 -4.57 -12.61 -13.84
C CYS A 92 -5.43 -13.77 -13.33
N LEU A 93 -5.47 -13.97 -12.01
CA LEU A 93 -6.34 -14.97 -11.40
C LEU A 93 -7.79 -14.64 -11.79
N HIS A 94 -8.48 -15.60 -12.44
CA HIS A 94 -9.85 -15.40 -12.91
C HIS A 94 -10.77 -14.97 -11.75
N ALA A 95 -11.66 -14.01 -12.00
CA ALA A 95 -12.64 -13.56 -11.01
C ALA A 95 -13.56 -14.72 -10.58
N LEU A 96 -13.92 -14.77 -9.30
CA LEU A 96 -14.78 -15.82 -8.76
C LEU A 96 -16.23 -15.34 -8.81
N ARG A 97 -17.16 -16.24 -9.14
CA ARG A 97 -18.59 -15.96 -9.12
C ARG A 97 -19.19 -16.34 -7.77
N PRO A 98 -20.23 -15.63 -7.31
CA PRO A 98 -21.06 -16.08 -6.20
C PRO A 98 -21.51 -17.52 -6.43
N GLY A 99 -21.30 -18.39 -5.45
CA GLY A 99 -21.64 -19.80 -5.52
C GLY A 99 -20.49 -20.74 -5.87
N ASP A 100 -19.36 -20.23 -6.38
CA ASP A 100 -18.20 -21.06 -6.67
C ASP A 100 -17.67 -21.72 -5.39
N ILE A 101 -17.31 -23.00 -5.50
CA ILE A 101 -16.63 -23.75 -4.44
C ILE A 101 -15.14 -23.43 -4.53
N VAL A 102 -14.58 -22.95 -3.43
CA VAL A 102 -13.19 -22.55 -3.32
C VAL A 102 -12.54 -23.13 -2.08
N ARG A 103 -11.23 -23.21 -2.14
CA ARG A 103 -10.32 -23.66 -1.10
C ARG A 103 -9.61 -22.45 -0.53
N VAL A 104 -9.79 -22.21 0.78
CA VAL A 104 -9.23 -21.07 1.50
C VAL A 104 -7.88 -21.45 2.10
N ALA A 105 -6.83 -20.72 1.75
CA ALA A 105 -5.51 -20.90 2.33
C ALA A 105 -5.46 -20.35 3.77
N SER A 106 -5.14 -21.21 4.73
CA SER A 106 -4.78 -20.82 6.11
C SER A 106 -3.26 -20.59 6.23
N PRO A 107 -2.80 -19.69 7.12
CA PRO A 107 -1.37 -19.55 7.45
C PRO A 107 -0.70 -20.85 7.91
N THR A 108 -1.49 -21.76 8.50
CA THR A 108 -1.05 -23.05 9.03
C THR A 108 -1.11 -24.20 8.00
N GLY A 109 -1.40 -23.91 6.73
CA GLY A 109 -1.42 -24.90 5.66
C GLY A 109 -2.73 -25.67 5.48
N TRP A 110 -3.67 -25.58 6.43
CA TRP A 110 -5.00 -26.18 6.26
C TRP A 110 -5.78 -25.47 5.16
N ILE A 111 -6.30 -26.26 4.23
CA ILE A 111 -7.10 -25.78 3.11
C ILE A 111 -8.57 -26.12 3.36
N VAL A 112 -9.33 -25.15 3.85
CA VAL A 112 -10.75 -25.32 4.17
C VAL A 112 -11.59 -25.11 2.91
N LYS A 113 -12.58 -25.98 2.68
CA LYS A 113 -13.56 -25.80 1.61
C LYS A 113 -14.56 -24.72 2.01
N ALA A 114 -14.86 -23.82 1.09
CA ALA A 114 -15.76 -22.71 1.30
C ALA A 114 -16.53 -22.38 0.02
N LYS A 115 -17.69 -21.74 0.16
CA LYS A 115 -18.48 -21.22 -0.95
C LYS A 115 -18.33 -19.71 -1.03
N VAL A 116 -18.14 -19.17 -2.23
CA VAL A 116 -18.09 -17.72 -2.44
C VAL A 116 -19.49 -17.13 -2.26
N LEU A 117 -19.62 -16.14 -1.38
CA LEU A 117 -20.87 -15.39 -1.18
C LEU A 117 -20.94 -14.21 -2.15
N ARG A 118 -19.96 -13.30 -2.07
CA ARG A 118 -19.95 -12.07 -2.87
C ARG A 118 -18.55 -11.46 -2.96
N GLN A 119 -18.39 -10.53 -3.90
CA GLN A 119 -17.22 -9.67 -3.99
C GLN A 119 -17.41 -8.39 -3.15
N VAL A 120 -16.46 -8.10 -2.26
CA VAL A 120 -16.48 -6.90 -1.39
C VAL A 120 -15.61 -5.78 -1.93
N ALA A 121 -14.48 -6.13 -2.56
CA ALA A 121 -13.56 -5.18 -3.17
C ALA A 121 -12.89 -5.83 -4.39
N PRO A 122 -12.12 -5.09 -5.21
CA PRO A 122 -11.34 -5.69 -6.29
C PRO A 122 -10.50 -6.85 -5.76
N ARG A 123 -10.76 -8.07 -6.23
CA ARG A 123 -10.07 -9.30 -5.80
C ARG A 123 -10.27 -9.66 -4.31
N SER A 124 -11.28 -9.14 -3.62
CA SER A 124 -11.60 -9.48 -2.22
C SER A 124 -13.02 -10.03 -2.16
N TYR A 125 -13.18 -11.22 -1.56
CA TYR A 125 -14.45 -11.94 -1.52
C TYR A 125 -14.80 -12.34 -0.09
N ASP A 126 -16.10 -12.34 0.21
CA ASP A 126 -16.65 -13.01 1.39
C ASP A 126 -16.92 -14.47 1.02
N VAL A 127 -16.42 -15.39 1.83
CA VAL A 127 -16.58 -16.84 1.67
C VAL A 127 -17.17 -17.45 2.93
N ILE A 128 -18.04 -18.44 2.77
CA ILE A 128 -18.64 -19.19 3.88
C ILE A 128 -18.02 -20.58 3.96
N SER A 129 -17.49 -20.94 5.13
CA SER A 129 -16.95 -22.28 5.42
C SER A 129 -18.07 -23.30 5.61
N GLU A 130 -17.74 -24.59 5.58
CA GLU A 130 -18.64 -25.68 5.98
C GLU A 130 -19.14 -25.51 7.42
N ASP A 131 -18.33 -24.91 8.30
CA ASP A 131 -18.70 -24.55 9.68
C ASP A 131 -19.60 -23.30 9.80
N ASN A 132 -20.23 -22.82 8.72
CA ASN A 132 -21.04 -21.60 8.66
C ASN A 132 -20.32 -20.29 9.08
N ARG A 133 -18.98 -20.28 9.12
CA ARG A 133 -18.20 -19.08 9.40
C ARG A 133 -17.94 -18.28 8.13
N VAL A 134 -18.20 -16.97 8.18
CA VAL A 134 -17.94 -16.05 7.08
C VAL A 134 -16.55 -15.42 7.23
N PHE A 135 -15.74 -15.50 6.17
CA PHE A 135 -14.41 -14.92 6.12
C PHE A 135 -14.25 -14.02 4.90
N ARG A 136 -13.59 -12.87 5.09
CA ARG A 136 -13.12 -12.04 3.98
C ARG A 136 -11.72 -12.48 3.56
N ARG A 137 -11.50 -12.76 2.27
CA ARG A 137 -10.19 -13.19 1.75
C ARG A 137 -9.87 -12.60 0.37
N ASN A 138 -8.59 -12.36 0.12
CA ASN A 138 -8.12 -11.94 -1.20
C ASN A 138 -8.12 -13.14 -2.16
N ARG A 139 -8.30 -12.88 -3.47
CA ARG A 139 -8.25 -13.88 -4.55
C ARG A 139 -6.98 -14.73 -4.55
N GLN A 140 -5.86 -14.17 -4.09
CA GLN A 140 -4.59 -14.90 -3.95
C GLN A 140 -4.68 -16.04 -2.91
N HIS A 141 -5.55 -15.91 -1.91
CA HIS A 141 -5.76 -16.89 -0.85
C HIS A 141 -6.90 -17.87 -1.16
N LEU A 142 -7.54 -17.74 -2.32
CA LEU A 142 -8.64 -18.58 -2.77
C LEU A 142 -8.20 -19.36 -4.01
N LYS A 143 -8.32 -20.69 -3.96
CA LYS A 143 -8.09 -21.58 -5.10
C LYS A 143 -9.40 -22.26 -5.48
N GLN A 144 -9.69 -22.39 -6.77
CA GLN A 144 -10.76 -23.28 -7.26
C GLN A 144 -10.22 -24.70 -7.34
#